data_AF-A0A7U9R8N2-F1
#
_entry.id   AF-A0A7U9R8N2-F1
#
_cell.length_a   1.000
_cell.length_b   1.000
_cell.length_c   1.000
_cell.angle_alpha   90.00
_cell.angle_beta   90.00
_cell.angle_gamma   90.00
#
_symmetry.space_group_name_H-M   'P 1'
#
loop_
_entity.id
_entity.type
_entity.pdbx_description
1 polymer ?
#
loop_
_entity_poly.entity_id
_entity_poly.type
_entity_poly.pdbx_seq_one_letter_code
_entity_poly.pdbx_strand_id
1 'polypeptide(L)'
;MGNISFNDGYETFTINEDPNRVIRINPRDVNILDRFKTAMNELKEESDSLSEIKVNADGSPVSGGNISLEECTQRLTAFNQMIISKLNYIFNSDVSFAAFGNQSPLSLIGAEGKFLFEVFMEAALIAVKEKIDSAAIEVEERAGKYTQKYAEAAVNGQKYPFPVGHTQS
;
A
#
# COMPACT_ATOMS: atom_id res chain seq x y z
N MET A 1 -30.20 -2.54 14.67
CA MET A 1 -29.11 -2.09 13.79
C MET A 1 -29.05 -3.06 12.63
N GLY A 2 -29.06 -2.59 11.37
CA GLY A 2 -29.02 -3.44 10.18
C GLY A 2 -27.59 -3.60 9.65
N ASN A 3 -27.28 -4.73 9.02
CA ASN A 3 -25.99 -5.02 8.37
C ASN A 3 -26.18 -5.14 6.86
N ILE A 4 -25.29 -4.54 6.07
CA ILE A 4 -25.23 -4.71 4.62
C ILE A 4 -23.92 -5.41 4.29
N SER A 5 -24.02 -6.63 3.77
CA SER A 5 -22.86 -7.49 3.48
C SER A 5 -22.71 -7.69 1.98
N PHE A 6 -21.55 -7.32 1.44
CA PHE A 6 -21.15 -7.58 0.05
C PHE A 6 -19.63 -7.73 -0.04
N ASN A 7 -19.13 -8.28 -1.14
CA ASN A 7 -17.69 -8.33 -1.41
C ASN A 7 -17.23 -6.95 -1.89
N ASP A 8 -16.43 -6.24 -1.08
CA ASP A 8 -15.91 -4.90 -1.38
C ASP A 8 -14.59 -4.93 -2.18
N GLY A 9 -14.10 -6.11 -2.54
CA GLY A 9 -12.91 -6.31 -3.36
C GLY A 9 -11.59 -6.12 -2.62
N TYR A 10 -11.61 -5.87 -1.31
CA TYR A 10 -10.40 -5.70 -0.53
C TYR A 10 -9.82 -7.04 -0.05
N GLU A 11 -8.51 -7.19 -0.22
CA GLU A 11 -7.69 -8.19 0.44
C GLU A 11 -7.00 -7.60 1.67
N THR A 12 -6.65 -8.47 2.61
CA THR A 12 -6.13 -8.11 3.93
C THR A 12 -4.73 -8.66 4.11
N PHE A 13 -3.82 -7.80 4.58
CA PHE A 13 -2.43 -8.13 4.90
C PHE A 13 -2.18 -7.91 6.38
N THR A 14 -1.51 -8.85 7.03
CA THR A 14 -0.95 -8.66 8.37
C THR A 14 0.50 -8.23 8.28
N ILE A 15 0.93 -7.37 9.20
CA ILE A 15 2.32 -6.95 9.30
C ILE A 15 3.04 -7.85 10.30
N ASN A 16 4.05 -8.60 9.83
CA ASN A 16 4.81 -9.56 10.64
C ASN A 16 3.92 -10.56 11.39
N GLU A 17 2.90 -11.09 10.71
CA GLU A 17 1.93 -12.06 11.25
C GLU A 17 1.11 -11.54 12.45
N ASP A 18 1.18 -10.24 12.78
CA ASP A 18 0.37 -9.64 13.85
C ASP A 18 -1.06 -9.37 13.37
N PRO A 19 -2.09 -10.04 13.94
CA PRO A 19 -3.47 -9.87 13.52
C PRO A 19 -4.05 -8.49 13.86
N ASN A 20 -3.38 -7.70 14.70
CA ASN A 20 -3.81 -6.35 15.06
C ASN A 20 -3.20 -5.28 14.15
N ARG A 21 -2.23 -5.65 13.32
CA ARG A 21 -1.54 -4.74 12.40
C ARG A 21 -1.93 -5.09 10.98
N VAL A 22 -3.02 -4.48 10.53
CA VAL A 22 -3.70 -4.85 9.29
C VAL A 22 -3.72 -3.71 8.29
N ILE A 23 -3.40 -4.03 7.03
CA ILE A 23 -3.57 -3.14 5.88
C ILE A 23 -4.47 -3.84 4.87
N ARG A 24 -5.41 -3.09 4.28
CA ARG A 24 -6.32 -3.59 3.25
C ARG A 24 -6.01 -2.91 1.92
N ILE A 25 -5.95 -3.67 0.84
CA ILE A 25 -5.82 -3.14 -0.52
C ILE A 25 -6.88 -3.75 -1.42
N ASN A 26 -7.28 -3.06 -2.46
CA ASN A 26 -8.00 -3.66 -3.57
C ASN A 26 -6.98 -4.07 -4.65
N PRO A 27 -6.75 -5.36 -4.91
CA PRO A 27 -5.79 -5.81 -5.93
C PRO A 27 -6.13 -5.33 -7.36
N ARG A 28 -7.37 -4.87 -7.60
CA ARG A 28 -7.80 -4.29 -8.88
C ARG A 28 -7.57 -2.78 -8.97
N ASP A 29 -7.11 -2.12 -7.91
CA ASP A 29 -6.68 -0.73 -7.95
C ASP A 29 -5.26 -0.62 -8.51
N VAL A 30 -5.14 -0.67 -9.84
CA VAL A 30 -3.84 -0.58 -10.53
C VAL A 30 -3.10 0.73 -10.26
N ASN A 31 -3.82 1.79 -9.88
CA ASN A 31 -3.23 3.10 -9.60
C ASN A 31 -2.41 3.12 -8.29
N ILE A 32 -2.53 2.10 -7.43
CA ILE A 32 -1.72 2.01 -6.21
C ILE A 32 -0.21 2.01 -6.53
N LEU A 33 0.20 1.42 -7.66
CA LEU A 33 1.60 1.41 -8.09
C LEU A 33 2.10 2.82 -8.48
N ASP A 34 1.25 3.62 -9.11
CA ASP A 34 1.55 5.04 -9.41
C ASP A 34 1.62 5.87 -8.13
N ARG A 35 0.78 5.55 -7.13
CA ARG A 35 0.85 6.20 -5.81
C ARG A 35 2.14 5.85 -5.08
N PHE A 36 2.57 4.59 -5.12
CA PHE A 36 3.89 4.18 -4.62
C PHE A 36 5.02 4.94 -5.29
N LYS A 37 5.03 5.00 -6.63
CA LYS A 37 6.07 5.71 -7.39
C LYS A 37 6.14 7.19 -7.02
N THR A 38 4.98 7.86 -6.99
CA THR A 38 4.87 9.29 -6.63
C THR A 38 5.39 9.53 -5.22
N ALA A 39 4.90 8.76 -4.25
CA ALA A 39 5.33 8.86 -2.85
C ALA A 39 6.83 8.63 -2.67
N MET A 40 7.40 7.61 -3.31
CA MET A 40 8.84 7.32 -3.21
C MET A 40 9.71 8.42 -3.80
N ASN A 41 9.28 9.04 -4.91
CA ASN A 41 10.00 10.16 -5.51
C ASN A 41 10.01 11.38 -4.57
N GLU A 42 8.84 11.76 -4.05
CA GLU A 42 8.71 12.91 -3.15
C GLU A 42 9.46 12.68 -1.82
N LEU A 43 9.43 11.47 -1.27
CA LEU A 43 10.19 11.14 -0.07
C LEU A 43 11.71 11.19 -0.31
N LYS A 44 12.16 10.80 -1.49
CA LYS A 44 13.56 10.90 -1.87
C LYS A 44 14.00 12.36 -1.97
N GLU A 45 13.21 13.19 -2.66
CA GLU A 45 13.48 14.63 -2.79
C GLU A 45 13.58 15.32 -1.42
N GLU A 46 12.67 15.01 -0.50
CA GLU A 46 12.70 15.55 0.86
C GLU A 46 13.89 14.98 1.66
N SER A 47 14.22 13.70 1.54
CA SER A 47 15.35 13.06 2.23
C SER A 47 16.69 13.70 1.84
N ASP A 48 16.87 14.02 0.56
CA ASP A 48 18.09 14.70 0.07
C ASP A 48 18.30 16.07 0.77
N SER A 49 17.20 16.75 1.12
CA SER A 49 17.23 18.03 1.88
C SER A 49 17.62 17.87 3.35
N LEU A 50 17.60 16.64 3.88
CA LEU A 50 17.93 16.29 5.27
C LEU A 50 19.32 15.67 5.42
N SER A 51 20.11 15.61 4.34
CA SER A 51 21.42 14.95 4.29
C SER A 51 22.45 15.44 5.33
N GLU A 52 22.26 16.64 5.89
CA GLU A 52 23.12 17.21 6.94
C GLU A 52 22.73 16.77 8.37
N ILE A 53 21.57 16.14 8.54
CA ILE A 53 21.04 15.74 9.85
C ILE A 53 21.45 14.30 10.15
N LYS A 54 22.18 14.11 11.26
CA LYS A 54 22.47 12.79 11.82
C LYS A 54 21.42 12.42 12.85
N VAL A 55 21.04 11.14 12.88
CA VAL A 55 20.03 10.61 13.80
C VAL A 55 20.57 9.45 14.66
N ASN A 56 20.02 9.30 15.85
CA ASN A 56 20.22 8.18 16.75
C ASN A 56 19.40 6.95 16.28
N ALA A 57 19.58 5.81 16.95
CA ALA A 57 18.86 4.57 16.62
C ALA A 57 17.33 4.69 16.70
N ASP A 58 16.80 5.55 17.56
CA ASP A 58 15.36 5.80 17.69
C ASP A 58 14.81 6.78 16.63
N GLY A 59 15.68 7.38 15.81
CA GLY A 59 15.34 8.38 14.80
C GLY A 59 15.38 9.83 15.31
N SER A 60 15.75 10.06 16.57
CA SER A 60 15.94 11.42 17.12
C SER A 60 17.25 12.05 16.61
N PRO A 61 17.37 13.38 16.52
CA PRO A 61 18.59 14.02 16.04
C PRO A 61 19.78 13.86 17.01
N VAL A 62 20.99 13.72 16.45
CA VAL A 62 22.25 13.74 17.20
C VAL A 62 22.59 15.18 17.58
N SER A 63 22.95 15.41 18.84
CA SER A 63 23.43 16.72 19.30
C SER A 63 24.86 16.99 18.83
N GLY A 64 25.14 18.21 18.32
CA GLY A 64 26.50 18.67 18.01
C GLY A 64 26.84 18.89 16.53
N GLY A 65 25.86 19.26 15.70
CA GLY A 65 26.07 19.66 14.29
C GLY A 65 26.12 21.17 14.09
N ASN A 66 26.24 21.59 12.82
CA ASN A 66 26.17 23.00 12.39
C ASN A 66 24.75 23.58 12.45
N ILE A 67 23.76 22.72 12.65
CA ILE A 67 22.34 23.05 12.75
C ILE A 67 21.92 22.87 14.21
N SER A 68 21.06 23.77 14.70
CA SER A 68 20.57 23.69 16.08
C SER A 68 19.74 22.43 16.32
N LEU A 69 19.74 21.93 17.56
CA LEU A 69 18.93 20.75 17.93
C LEU A 69 17.42 20.97 17.66
N GLU A 70 16.95 22.20 17.90
CA GLU A 70 15.56 22.59 17.64
C GLU A 70 15.22 22.48 16.15
N GLU A 71 16.06 23.04 15.29
CA GLU A 71 15.86 23.00 13.84
C GLU A 71 15.94 21.57 13.29
N CYS A 72 16.89 20.75 13.78
CA CYS A 72 16.94 19.32 13.43
C CYS A 72 15.65 18.60 13.83
N THR A 73 15.14 18.87 15.04
CA THR A 73 13.91 18.26 15.55
C THR A 73 12.69 18.66 14.70
N GLN A 74 12.58 19.93 14.32
CA GLN A 74 11.49 20.42 13.47
C GLN A 74 11.51 19.75 12.10
N ARG A 75 12.67 19.71 11.44
CA ARG A 75 12.82 19.08 10.11
C ARG A 75 12.51 17.59 10.13
N LEU A 76 13.02 16.85 11.13
CA LEU A 76 12.71 15.42 11.28
C LEU A 76 11.24 15.16 11.60
N THR A 77 10.60 16.05 12.39
CA THR A 77 9.17 15.95 12.69
C THR A 77 8.33 16.15 11.42
N ALA A 78 8.68 17.15 10.61
CA ALA A 78 8.02 17.40 9.33
C ALA A 78 8.17 16.20 8.38
N PHE A 79 9.38 15.63 8.30
CA PHE A 79 9.63 14.46 7.47
C PHE A 79 8.87 13.22 7.95
N ASN A 80 8.82 12.98 9.26
CA ASN A 80 7.99 11.92 9.85
C ASN A 80 6.50 12.07 9.45
N GLN A 81 5.95 13.28 9.57
CA GLN A 81 4.58 13.56 9.15
C GLN A 81 4.37 13.35 7.64
N MET A 82 5.36 13.73 6.82
CA MET A 82 5.33 13.49 5.38
C MET A 82 5.29 12.00 5.07
N ILE A 83 6.12 11.17 5.72
CA ILE A 83 6.11 9.71 5.58
C ILE A 83 4.71 9.15 5.87
N ILE A 84 4.11 9.54 7.00
CA ILE A 84 2.75 9.10 7.37
C ILE A 84 1.73 9.52 6.31
N SER A 85 1.79 10.77 5.84
CA SER A 85 0.90 11.28 4.80
C SER A 85 1.04 10.49 3.48
N LYS A 86 2.27 10.18 3.07
CA LYS A 86 2.54 9.41 1.85
C LYS A 86 2.12 7.96 1.97
N LEU A 87 2.28 7.32 3.13
CA LEU A 87 1.70 6.00 3.38
C LEU A 87 0.17 6.03 3.24
N ASN A 88 -0.49 6.99 3.88
CA ASN A 88 -1.94 7.09 3.81
C ASN A 88 -2.44 7.39 2.40
N TYR A 89 -1.68 8.16 1.63
CA TYR A 89 -1.94 8.38 0.20
C TYR A 89 -1.85 7.09 -0.61
N ILE A 90 -0.81 6.27 -0.43
CA ILE A 90 -0.66 5.00 -1.14
C ILE A 90 -1.84 4.07 -0.89
N PHE A 91 -2.20 3.90 0.38
CA PHE A 91 -3.21 2.93 0.80
C PHE A 91 -4.63 3.50 0.89
N ASN A 92 -4.83 4.78 0.59
CA ASN A 92 -6.09 5.51 0.77
C ASN A 92 -6.75 5.26 2.14
N SER A 93 -5.94 5.09 3.19
CA SER A 93 -6.38 4.74 4.54
C SER A 93 -5.32 5.13 5.56
N ASP A 94 -5.71 5.31 6.83
CA ASP A 94 -4.74 5.49 7.91
C ASP A 94 -4.09 4.17 8.26
N VAL A 95 -2.83 4.00 7.85
CA VAL A 95 -2.07 2.76 8.02
C VAL A 95 -0.83 2.93 8.90
N SER A 96 -0.61 4.12 9.45
CA SER A 96 0.60 4.47 10.21
C SER A 96 0.86 3.50 11.38
N PHE A 97 -0.14 3.28 12.23
CA PHE A 97 -0.06 2.34 13.34
C PHE A 97 0.13 0.88 12.86
N ALA A 98 -0.57 0.47 11.80
CA ALA A 98 -0.38 -0.86 11.24
C ALA A 98 1.07 -1.05 10.73
N ALA A 99 1.63 -0.04 10.05
CA ALA A 99 2.96 -0.07 9.46
C ALA A 99 4.10 0.00 10.50
N PHE A 100 3.97 0.82 11.56
CA PHE A 100 5.08 1.12 12.47
C PHE A 100 4.82 0.78 13.94
N GLY A 101 3.57 0.49 14.32
CA GLY A 101 3.18 0.39 15.72
C GLY A 101 3.40 1.72 16.44
N ASN A 102 4.10 1.69 17.57
CA ASN A 102 4.46 2.89 18.34
C ASN A 102 5.86 3.44 18.01
N GLN A 103 6.50 2.94 16.94
CA GLN A 103 7.85 3.36 16.57
C GLN A 103 7.82 4.56 15.63
N SER A 104 8.91 5.33 15.66
CA SER A 104 9.14 6.35 14.62
C SER A 104 9.43 5.64 13.29
N PRO A 105 8.87 6.10 12.16
CA PRO A 105 9.28 5.62 10.84
C PRO A 105 10.77 5.86 10.57
N LEU A 106 11.38 6.81 11.28
CA LEU A 106 12.80 7.16 11.21
C LEU A 106 13.68 6.34 12.18
N SER A 107 13.14 5.35 12.89
CA SER A 107 13.97 4.44 13.68
C SER A 107 14.87 3.60 12.75
N LEU A 108 16.12 3.40 13.16
CA LEU A 108 17.09 2.61 12.42
C LEU A 108 16.96 1.12 12.76
N ILE A 109 16.92 0.27 11.74
CA ILE A 109 16.69 -1.17 11.86
C ILE A 109 17.82 -1.95 11.18
N GLY A 110 18.17 -3.09 11.79
CA GLY A 110 19.17 -4.02 11.26
C GLY A 110 20.61 -3.52 11.40
N ALA A 111 21.57 -4.38 11.06
CA ALA A 111 22.99 -4.06 11.16
C ALA A 111 23.44 -2.99 10.15
N GLU A 112 22.70 -2.85 9.04
CA GLU A 112 22.99 -1.88 7.98
C GLU A 112 22.43 -0.48 8.28
N GLY A 113 21.58 -0.33 9.31
CA GLY A 113 21.04 0.97 9.72
C GLY A 113 20.06 1.59 8.71
N LYS A 114 19.18 0.78 8.10
CA LYS A 114 18.09 1.30 7.25
C LYS A 114 17.00 1.94 8.10
N PHE A 115 16.28 2.91 7.57
CA PHE A 115 15.10 3.44 8.24
C PHE A 115 13.94 2.44 8.20
N LEU A 116 13.13 2.40 9.27
CA LEU A 116 11.98 1.52 9.38
C LEU A 116 10.99 1.72 8.21
N PHE A 117 10.75 2.96 7.78
CA PHE A 117 9.86 3.24 6.66
C PHE A 117 10.37 2.68 5.33
N GLU A 118 11.68 2.67 5.09
CA GLU A 118 12.27 2.15 3.85
C GLU A 118 12.02 0.64 3.74
N VAL A 119 12.32 -0.08 4.83
CA VAL A 119 12.12 -1.54 4.91
C VAL A 119 10.64 -1.90 4.75
N PHE A 120 9.75 -1.13 5.39
CA PHE A 120 8.31 -1.31 5.24
C PHE A 120 7.85 -1.06 3.79
N MET A 121 8.28 0.04 3.17
CA MET A 121 7.88 0.41 1.81
C MET A 121 8.37 -0.60 0.77
N GLU A 122 9.60 -1.11 0.92
CA GLU A 122 10.14 -2.19 0.08
C GLU A 122 9.27 -3.46 0.17
N ALA A 123 8.98 -3.93 1.39
CA ALA A 123 8.17 -5.13 1.61
C ALA A 123 6.73 -4.96 1.12
N ALA A 124 6.12 -3.81 1.40
CA ALA A 124 4.75 -3.52 0.99
C ALA A 124 4.61 -3.44 -0.54
N LEU A 125 5.58 -2.84 -1.24
CA LEU A 125 5.56 -2.79 -2.71
C LEU A 125 5.62 -4.19 -3.33
N ILE A 126 6.46 -5.08 -2.78
CA ILE A 126 6.56 -6.47 -3.26
C ILE A 126 5.21 -7.18 -3.07
N ALA A 127 4.67 -7.14 -1.85
CA ALA A 127 3.43 -7.82 -1.51
C ALA A 127 2.22 -7.31 -2.32
N VAL A 128 2.17 -5.99 -2.57
CA VAL A 128 1.12 -5.37 -3.40
C VAL A 128 1.24 -5.79 -4.86
N LYS A 129 2.46 -5.79 -5.44
CA LYS A 129 2.70 -6.22 -6.83
C LYS A 129 2.26 -7.67 -7.05
N GLU A 130 2.64 -8.58 -6.15
CA GLU A 130 2.26 -9.99 -6.24
C GLU A 130 0.73 -10.17 -6.32
N LYS A 131 -0.04 -9.38 -5.55
CA LYS A 131 -1.51 -9.42 -5.60
C LYS A 131 -2.10 -8.81 -6.86
N ILE A 132 -1.54 -7.71 -7.34
CA ILE A 132 -2.00 -7.10 -8.60
C ILE A 132 -1.75 -8.05 -9.76
N ASP A 133 -0.56 -8.67 -9.83
CA ASP A 133 -0.21 -9.62 -10.87
C ASP A 133 -1.11 -10.87 -10.82
N SER A 134 -1.37 -11.39 -9.62
CA SER A 134 -2.31 -12.51 -9.42
C SER A 134 -3.72 -12.14 -9.87
N ALA A 135 -4.20 -10.95 -9.52
CA ALA A 135 -5.52 -10.46 -9.91
C ALA A 135 -5.62 -10.21 -11.43
N ALA A 136 -4.54 -9.79 -12.09
CA ALA A 136 -4.48 -9.63 -13.54
C ALA A 136 -4.66 -10.97 -14.25
N ILE A 137 -3.95 -12.02 -13.80
CA ILE A 137 -4.10 -13.39 -14.32
C ILE A 137 -5.55 -13.89 -14.14
N GLU A 138 -6.15 -13.69 -12.96
CA GLU A 138 -7.54 -14.08 -12.73
C GLU A 138 -8.54 -13.35 -13.65
N VAL A 139 -8.28 -12.07 -13.94
CA VAL A 139 -9.10 -11.28 -14.87
C VAL A 139 -8.97 -11.83 -16.30
N GLU A 140 -7.76 -12.15 -16.76
CA GLU A 140 -7.52 -12.77 -18.06
C GLU A 140 -8.22 -14.13 -18.16
N GLU A 141 -8.09 -15.00 -17.15
CA GLU A 141 -8.79 -16.28 -17.11
C GLU A 141 -10.31 -16.12 -17.12
N ARG A 142 -10.84 -15.15 -16.37
CA ARG A 142 -12.28 -14.89 -16.29
C ARG A 142 -12.81 -14.30 -17.59
N ALA A 143 -12.06 -13.41 -18.24
CA ALA A 143 -12.38 -12.87 -19.56
C ALA A 143 -12.34 -13.98 -20.62
N GLY A 144 -11.37 -14.89 -20.55
CA GLY A 144 -11.30 -16.10 -21.36
C GLY A 144 -12.54 -16.99 -21.17
N LYS A 145 -12.90 -17.31 -19.92
CA LYS A 145 -14.10 -18.08 -19.57
C LYS A 145 -15.39 -17.39 -20.04
N TYR A 146 -15.49 -16.07 -19.92
CA TYR A 146 -16.65 -15.30 -20.41
C TYR A 146 -16.72 -15.32 -21.94
N THR A 147 -15.63 -15.03 -22.63
CA THR A 147 -15.56 -14.99 -24.10
C THR A 147 -15.83 -16.38 -24.71
N GLN A 148 -15.29 -17.43 -24.10
CA GLN A 148 -15.54 -18.82 -24.48
C GLN A 148 -17.03 -19.16 -24.36
N LYS A 149 -17.69 -18.78 -23.25
CA LYS A 149 -19.13 -19.01 -23.08
C LYS A 149 -19.96 -18.31 -24.16
N TYR A 150 -19.60 -17.08 -24.55
CA TYR A 150 -20.28 -16.40 -25.66
C TYR A 150 -20.01 -17.07 -27.02
N ALA A 151 -18.80 -17.58 -27.26
CA ALA A 151 -18.48 -18.34 -28.47
C ALA A 151 -19.27 -19.67 -28.53
N GLU A 152 -19.36 -20.39 -27.42
CA GLU A 152 -20.15 -21.63 -27.30
C GLU A 152 -21.65 -21.37 -27.49
N ALA A 153 -22.19 -20.28 -26.92
CA ALA A 153 -23.58 -19.89 -27.14
C ALA A 153 -23.85 -19.57 -28.63
N ALA A 154 -22.93 -18.88 -29.31
CA ALA A 154 -23.04 -18.58 -30.73
C ALA A 154 -23.04 -19.85 -31.60
N VAL A 155 -22.21 -20.84 -31.27
CA VAL A 155 -22.19 -22.16 -31.94
C VAL A 155 -23.50 -22.92 -31.71
N ASN A 156 -24.09 -22.81 -30.52
CA ASN A 156 -25.34 -23.46 -30.16
C ASN A 156 -26.61 -22.69 -30.60
N GLY A 157 -26.46 -21.62 -31.38
CA GLY A 157 -27.58 -20.79 -31.85
C GLY A 157 -28.28 -19.97 -30.74
N GLN A 158 -27.65 -19.85 -29.56
CA GLN A 158 -28.16 -19.06 -28.44
C GLN A 158 -27.58 -17.65 -28.46
N LYS A 159 -28.45 -16.64 -28.33
CA LYS A 159 -28.05 -15.22 -28.32
C LYS A 159 -27.25 -14.83 -27.06
N TYR A 160 -27.47 -15.52 -25.94
CA TYR A 160 -26.77 -15.25 -24.67
C TYR A 160 -26.41 -16.55 -23.97
N PRO A 161 -25.21 -16.64 -23.34
CA PRO A 161 -24.76 -17.83 -22.61
C PRO A 161 -25.33 -17.98 -21.20
N PHE A 162 -26.07 -16.98 -20.70
CA PHE A 162 -26.67 -16.99 -19.38
C PHE A 162 -28.20 -16.84 -19.49
N PRO A 163 -28.98 -17.50 -18.62
CA PRO A 163 -30.43 -17.35 -18.61
C PRO A 163 -30.80 -15.88 -18.38
N VAL A 164 -31.52 -15.31 -19.33
CA VAL A 164 -32.07 -13.95 -19.22
C VAL A 164 -33.17 -14.05 -18.18
N GLY A 165 -33.00 -13.43 -17.02
CA GLY A 165 -33.94 -13.53 -15.91
C GLY A 165 -35.36 -13.19 -16.37
N HIS A 166 -36.24 -14.19 -16.41
CA HIS A 166 -37.67 -13.94 -16.46
C HIS A 166 -38.07 -13.40 -15.09
N THR A 167 -38.28 -12.10 -14.99
CA THR A 167 -39.15 -11.56 -13.94
C THR A 167 -40.54 -12.15 -14.21
N GLN A 168 -40.89 -13.21 -13.49
CA GLN A 168 -42.28 -13.63 -13.40
C GLN A 168 -43.01 -12.66 -12.49
N SER A 169 -44.11 -12.14 -13.01
CA SER A 169 -45.08 -11.23 -12.42
C SER A 169 -45.71 -11.78 -11.15
#